data_AF-A0A1V5AMD8-F1
#
_entry.id   AF-A0A1V5AMD8-F1
#
_cell.length_a   1.000
_cell.length_b   1.000
_cell.length_c   1.000
_cell.angle_alpha   90.00
_cell.angle_beta   90.00
_cell.angle_gamma   90.00
#
_symmetry.space_group_name_H-M   'P 1'
#
loop_
_entity.id
_entity.type
_entity.pdbx_description
1 polymer ?
#
loop_
_entity_poly.entity_id
_entity_poly.type
_entity_poly.pdbx_seq_one_letter_code
_entity_poly.pdbx_strand_id
1 'polypeptide(L)'
;MGNRELMLFITIALFILASYFIWPLLDGLVLGLVFAYVGRPVRDLFGKNRQAGALAAIVCIVVPLSAIFALGLVEAVSQIKWLESHQRYIIATIYELISHVHIPQAIFDELSRGMTNLMEIGLHLIAGLPVFSLGTAISLGIVNFLISLCVCYFLLLDGAHLKNAVMDALNLGGRDLEQRCLARIDGILLGIYTGSIYTAIAGGITSVLIFYIFGVPRPFAMACIVFLAGMVPFLTWLVFIPTAIERYIEFGLADALLFFLVASIMVHVAELVIRPYIVSARSSIHPLLVLLAFLGGGIVAGISGFFLAPAMVGVVTGIYQAIQGEQKEETKQEDDTSRLNR
;
A
#
# COMPACT_ATOMS: atom_id res chain seq x y z
N MET A 1 42.25 11.31 -18.35
CA MET A 1 40.92 11.52 -17.75
C MET A 1 41.13 12.29 -16.46
N GLY A 2 40.62 13.52 -16.37
CA GLY A 2 40.93 14.43 -15.26
C GLY A 2 40.27 14.01 -13.95
N ASN A 3 40.81 14.48 -12.82
CA ASN A 3 40.32 14.15 -11.47
C ASN A 3 38.80 14.33 -11.27
N ARG A 4 38.13 15.16 -12.09
CA ARG A 4 36.67 15.30 -12.11
C ARG A 4 35.94 14.05 -12.63
N GLU A 5 36.42 13.44 -13.71
CA GLU A 5 35.85 12.19 -14.26
C GLU A 5 36.02 11.04 -13.27
N LEU A 6 37.18 10.98 -12.59
CA LEU A 6 37.45 9.99 -11.55
C LEU A 6 36.53 10.19 -10.33
N MET A 7 36.36 11.43 -9.85
CA MET A 7 35.43 11.72 -8.75
C MET A 7 33.98 11.42 -9.12
N LEU A 8 33.55 11.72 -10.34
CA LEU A 8 32.21 11.37 -10.83
C LEU A 8 32.02 9.85 -10.87
N PHE A 9 32.99 9.10 -11.41
CA PHE A 9 32.95 7.64 -11.43
C PHE A 9 32.88 7.04 -10.02
N ILE A 10 33.71 7.53 -9.09
CA ILE A 10 33.70 7.09 -7.69
C ILE A 10 32.37 7.41 -7.01
N THR A 11 31.82 8.61 -7.26
CA THR A 11 30.53 9.03 -6.68
C THR A 11 29.39 8.16 -7.20
N ILE A 12 29.35 7.88 -8.50
CA ILE A 12 28.36 6.99 -9.12
C ILE A 12 28.51 5.56 -8.58
N ALA A 13 29.74 5.05 -8.48
CA ALA A 13 30.00 3.71 -7.94
C ALA A 13 29.57 3.58 -6.47
N LEU A 14 29.88 4.59 -5.63
CA LEU A 14 29.43 4.65 -4.24
C LEU A 14 27.90 4.75 -4.15
N PHE A 15 27.26 5.51 -5.04
CA PHE A 15 25.81 5.62 -5.09
C PHE A 15 25.13 4.29 -5.46
N ILE A 16 25.66 3.58 -6.47
CA ILE A 16 25.17 2.25 -6.86
C ILE A 16 25.34 1.25 -5.70
N LEU A 17 26.51 1.26 -5.06
CA LEU A 17 26.80 0.39 -3.92
C LEU A 17 25.86 0.67 -2.74
N ALA A 18 25.67 1.96 -2.40
CA ALA A 18 24.73 2.36 -1.37
C ALA A 18 23.30 1.94 -1.70
N SER A 19 22.86 2.13 -2.95
CA SER A 19 21.54 1.70 -3.41
C SER A 19 21.35 0.18 -3.30
N TYR A 20 22.39 -0.62 -3.56
CA TYR A 20 22.35 -2.07 -3.41
C TYR A 20 22.17 -2.48 -1.93
N PHE A 21 22.87 -1.82 -1.00
CA PHE A 21 22.75 -2.11 0.43
C PHE A 21 21.44 -1.62 1.05
N ILE A 22 20.87 -0.54 0.54
CA ILE A 22 19.59 0.02 1.03
C ILE A 22 18.40 -0.78 0.48
N TRP A 23 18.54 -1.47 -0.64
CA TRP A 23 17.45 -2.21 -1.30
C TRP A 23 16.64 -3.12 -0.35
N PRO A 24 17.25 -3.94 0.53
CA PRO A 24 16.49 -4.80 1.44
C PRO A 24 15.78 -4.03 2.57
N LEU A 25 16.16 -2.78 2.82
CA LEU A 25 15.61 -1.88 3.84
C LEU A 25 14.59 -0.89 3.24
N LEU A 26 14.35 -0.95 1.93
CA LEU A 26 13.48 -0.02 1.22
C LEU A 26 12.05 -0.07 1.77
N ASP A 27 11.54 -1.26 2.08
CA ASP A 27 10.22 -1.46 2.67
C ASP A 27 10.08 -0.72 4.01
N GLY A 28 11.07 -0.82 4.89
CA GLY A 28 11.09 -0.12 6.17
C GLY A 28 11.15 1.41 6.00
N LEU A 29 11.96 1.90 5.06
CA LEU A 29 12.06 3.34 4.77
C LEU A 29 10.72 3.90 4.26
N VAL A 30 10.10 3.21 3.30
CA VAL A 30 8.83 3.61 2.71
C VAL A 30 7.69 3.53 3.72
N LEU A 31 7.63 2.45 4.49
CA LEU A 31 6.62 2.31 5.55
C LEU A 31 6.78 3.38 6.63
N GLY A 32 8.03 3.73 6.97
CA GLY A 32 8.32 4.81 7.92
C GLY A 32 7.87 6.16 7.40
N LEU A 33 8.01 6.42 6.09
CA LEU A 33 7.46 7.60 5.43
C LEU A 33 5.92 7.62 5.53
N VAL A 34 5.26 6.50 5.21
CA VAL A 34 3.79 6.38 5.30
C VAL A 34 3.31 6.67 6.72
N PHE A 35 3.90 6.03 7.73
CA PHE A 35 3.60 6.28 9.14
C PHE A 35 3.88 7.72 9.53
N ALA A 36 4.93 8.33 8.99
CA ALA A 36 5.22 9.72 9.27
C ALA A 36 4.10 10.65 8.76
N TYR A 37 3.64 10.47 7.53
CA TYR A 37 2.55 11.27 6.96
C TYR A 37 1.24 11.12 7.75
N VAL A 38 0.94 9.91 8.21
CA VAL A 38 -0.28 9.60 8.95
C VAL A 38 -0.20 10.07 10.40
N GLY A 39 1.00 10.04 11.00
CA GLY A 39 1.26 10.48 12.37
C GLY A 39 1.38 12.00 12.54
N ARG A 40 1.57 12.76 11.45
CA ARG A 40 1.61 14.24 11.47
C ARG A 40 0.46 14.91 12.25
N PRO A 41 -0.82 14.60 12.02
CA PRO A 41 -1.92 15.22 12.79
C PRO A 41 -1.82 14.94 14.29
N VAL A 42 -1.36 13.74 14.68
CA VAL A 42 -1.16 13.39 16.10
C VAL A 42 0.01 14.17 16.69
N ARG A 43 1.11 14.31 15.95
CA ARG A 43 2.25 15.15 16.35
C ARG A 43 1.82 16.59 16.59
N ASP A 44 1.04 17.15 15.67
CA ASP A 44 0.65 18.56 15.69
C ASP A 44 -0.22 18.92 16.88
N LEU A 45 -0.90 17.94 17.48
CA LEU A 45 -1.66 18.11 18.73
C LEU A 45 -0.77 18.51 19.93
N PHE A 46 0.51 18.13 19.91
CA PHE A 46 1.47 18.44 20.99
C PHE A 46 2.22 19.77 20.78
N GLY A 47 1.89 20.52 19.73
CA GLY A 47 2.36 21.88 19.49
C GLY A 47 3.90 22.01 19.48
N LYS A 48 4.46 22.71 20.48
CA LYS A 48 5.90 23.06 20.52
C LYS A 48 6.80 21.89 20.94
N ASN A 49 6.29 20.88 21.65
CA ASN A 49 7.11 19.77 22.12
C ASN A 49 7.21 18.66 21.05
N ARG A 50 8.13 18.86 20.10
CA ARG A 50 8.32 17.97 18.95
C ARG A 50 8.64 16.52 19.34
N GLN A 51 9.42 16.33 20.40
CA GLN A 51 9.79 14.99 20.89
C GLN A 51 8.58 14.25 21.45
N ALA A 52 7.80 14.90 22.33
CA ALA A 52 6.59 14.30 22.89
C ALA A 52 5.55 14.00 21.79
N GLY A 53 5.38 14.92 20.82
CA GLY A 53 4.49 14.70 19.69
C GLY A 53 4.92 13.54 18.80
N ALA A 54 6.21 13.40 18.50
CA ALA A 54 6.74 12.29 17.72
C ALA A 54 6.54 10.93 18.43
N LEU A 55 6.85 10.86 19.73
CA LEU A 55 6.62 9.65 20.53
C LEU A 55 5.14 9.30 20.63
N ALA A 56 4.27 10.29 20.86
CA ALA A 56 2.83 10.07 20.94
C ALA A 56 2.26 9.53 19.61
N ALA A 57 2.72 10.06 18.48
CA ALA A 57 2.33 9.55 17.16
C ALA A 57 2.79 8.10 16.93
N ILE A 58 4.01 7.75 17.34
CA ILE A 58 4.51 6.38 17.23
C ILE A 58 3.67 5.44 18.09
N VAL A 59 3.42 5.79 19.35
CA VAL A 59 2.58 4.97 20.25
C VAL A 59 1.17 4.82 19.67
N CYS A 60 0.59 5.89 19.13
CA CYS A 60 -0.73 5.90 18.51
C CYS A 60 -0.80 5.00 17.26
N ILE A 61 0.31 4.79 16.55
CA ILE A 61 0.36 3.88 15.38
C ILE A 61 0.70 2.45 15.81
N VAL A 62 1.74 2.26 16.62
CA VAL A 62 2.31 0.95 16.97
C VAL A 62 1.37 0.12 17.83
N VAL A 63 0.69 0.73 18.80
CA VAL A 63 -0.20 0.00 19.71
C VAL A 63 -1.39 -0.62 18.96
N PRO A 64 -2.21 0.12 18.20
CA PRO A 64 -3.31 -0.49 17.46
C PRO A 64 -2.81 -1.41 16.35
N LEU A 65 -1.73 -1.05 15.64
CA LEU A 65 -1.23 -1.87 14.55
C LEU A 65 -0.68 -3.21 15.06
N SER A 66 0.02 -3.23 16.19
CA SER A 66 0.52 -4.47 16.79
C SER A 66 -0.62 -5.36 17.29
N ALA A 67 -1.68 -4.78 17.87
CA ALA A 67 -2.88 -5.52 18.25
C ALA A 67 -3.61 -6.13 17.04
N ILE A 68 -3.82 -5.34 15.98
CA ILE A 68 -4.42 -5.80 14.72
C ILE A 68 -3.58 -6.92 14.10
N PHE A 69 -2.26 -6.76 14.06
CA PHE A 69 -1.35 -7.75 13.51
C PHE A 69 -1.37 -9.05 14.31
N ALA A 70 -1.34 -8.98 15.64
CA ALA A 70 -1.40 -10.15 16.51
C ALA A 70 -2.72 -10.93 16.32
N LEU A 71 -3.86 -10.22 16.32
CA LEU A 71 -5.18 -10.83 16.10
C LEU A 71 -5.30 -11.44 14.70
N GLY A 72 -4.86 -10.69 13.68
CA GLY A 72 -4.88 -11.14 12.29
C GLY A 72 -3.97 -12.35 12.05
N LEU A 73 -2.79 -12.41 12.68
CA LEU A 73 -1.86 -13.52 12.56
C LEU A 73 -2.44 -14.81 13.17
N VAL A 74 -3.03 -14.72 14.37
CA VAL A 74 -3.67 -15.87 15.02
C VAL A 74 -4.82 -16.40 14.16
N GLU A 75 -5.62 -15.51 13.59
CA GLU A 75 -6.73 -15.89 12.72
C GLU A 75 -6.27 -16.47 11.38
N ALA A 76 -5.25 -15.87 10.76
CA ALA A 76 -4.67 -16.35 9.50
C ALA A 76 -4.12 -17.77 9.66
N VAL A 77 -3.42 -18.05 10.77
CA VAL A 77 -2.94 -19.41 11.07
C VAL A 77 -4.11 -20.39 11.23
N SER A 78 -5.23 -20.00 11.86
CA SER A 78 -6.39 -20.88 11.93
C SER A 78 -7.07 -21.12 10.59
N GLN A 79 -7.16 -20.10 9.72
CA GLN A 79 -7.68 -20.23 8.37
C GLN A 79 -6.81 -21.17 7.52
N ILE A 80 -5.48 -21.07 7.63
CA ILE A 80 -4.55 -21.99 6.96
C ILE A 80 -4.75 -23.43 7.43
N LYS A 81 -4.87 -23.67 8.74
CA LYS A 81 -5.13 -25.01 9.29
C LYS A 81 -6.48 -25.57 8.84
N TRP A 82 -7.51 -24.73 8.80
CA TRP A 82 -8.82 -25.13 8.32
C TRP A 82 -8.75 -25.54 6.83
N LEU A 83 -8.06 -24.75 6.00
CA LEU A 83 -7.87 -25.02 4.58
C LEU A 83 -7.12 -26.34 4.34
N GLU A 84 -6.05 -26.59 5.10
CA GLU A 84 -5.28 -27.84 5.05
C GLU A 84 -6.16 -29.05 5.39
N SER A 85 -6.98 -28.94 6.45
CA SER A 85 -7.86 -30.04 6.87
C SER A 85 -9.01 -30.34 5.88
N HIS A 86 -9.46 -29.34 5.11
CA HIS A 86 -10.58 -29.46 4.17
C HIS A 86 -10.15 -29.53 2.70
N GLN A 87 -8.85 -29.62 2.40
CA GLN A 87 -8.31 -29.60 1.03
C GLN A 87 -9.00 -30.59 0.08
N ARG A 88 -9.23 -31.83 0.53
CA ARG A 88 -9.91 -32.86 -0.27
C ARG A 88 -11.36 -32.51 -0.60
N TYR A 89 -12.08 -31.90 0.33
CA TYR A 89 -13.47 -31.50 0.14
C TYR A 89 -13.59 -30.28 -0.78
N ILE A 90 -12.68 -29.31 -0.64
CA ILE A 90 -12.63 -28.11 -1.48
C ILE A 90 -12.39 -28.50 -2.95
N ILE A 91 -11.43 -29.39 -3.18
CA ILE A 91 -11.14 -29.91 -4.53
C ILE A 91 -12.39 -30.58 -5.12
N ALA A 92 -13.05 -31.46 -4.36
CA ALA A 92 -14.25 -32.17 -4.82
C ALA A 92 -15.42 -31.22 -5.13
N THR A 93 -15.64 -30.23 -4.29
CA THR A 93 -16.64 -29.18 -4.46
C THR A 93 -16.42 -28.37 -5.74
N ILE A 94 -15.18 -27.95 -5.99
CA ILE A 94 -14.82 -27.19 -7.20
C ILE A 94 -15.07 -28.05 -8.44
N TYR A 95 -14.69 -29.34 -8.41
CA TYR A 95 -14.99 -30.27 -9.50
C TYR A 95 -16.50 -30.42 -9.76
N GLU A 96 -17.32 -30.49 -8.71
CA GLU A 96 -18.77 -30.61 -8.82
C GLU A 96 -19.41 -29.33 -9.41
N LEU A 97 -18.98 -28.15 -8.96
CA LEU A 97 -19.43 -26.85 -9.46
C LEU A 97 -19.07 -26.63 -10.93
N ILE A 98 -17.84 -26.99 -11.30
CA ILE A 98 -17.40 -26.88 -12.70
C ILE A 98 -18.12 -27.94 -13.55
N SER A 99 -18.50 -29.11 -13.03
CA SER A 99 -19.28 -30.10 -13.77
C SER A 99 -20.72 -29.65 -14.09
N HIS A 100 -21.29 -28.78 -13.25
CA HIS A 100 -22.63 -28.21 -13.47
C HIS A 100 -22.65 -27.07 -14.49
N VAL A 101 -21.55 -26.34 -14.66
CA VAL A 101 -21.39 -25.35 -15.72
C VAL A 101 -20.85 -26.10 -16.93
N HIS A 102 -21.61 -26.22 -18.03
CA HIS A 102 -21.17 -26.91 -19.26
C HIS A 102 -20.01 -26.16 -19.95
N ILE A 103 -18.82 -26.18 -19.35
CA ILE A 103 -17.58 -25.63 -19.90
C ILE A 103 -16.99 -26.67 -20.86
N PRO A 104 -16.51 -26.28 -22.05
CA PRO A 104 -15.84 -27.18 -22.98
C PRO A 104 -14.70 -27.95 -22.30
N GLN A 105 -14.65 -29.28 -22.49
CA GLN A 105 -13.71 -30.19 -21.81
C GLN A 105 -12.23 -29.80 -21.97
N ALA A 106 -11.85 -29.11 -23.06
CA ALA A 106 -10.49 -28.61 -23.26
C ALA A 106 -10.12 -27.47 -22.29
N ILE A 107 -11.06 -26.55 -22.01
CA ILE A 107 -10.89 -25.49 -21.02
C ILE A 107 -10.94 -26.07 -19.60
N PHE A 108 -11.75 -27.11 -19.38
CA PHE A 108 -11.81 -27.83 -18.12
C PHE A 108 -10.49 -28.51 -17.76
N ASP A 109 -9.86 -29.19 -18.72
CA ASP A 109 -8.57 -29.87 -18.52
C ASP A 109 -7.42 -28.88 -18.31
N GLU A 110 -7.39 -27.78 -19.06
CA GLU A 110 -6.40 -26.71 -18.85
C GLU A 110 -6.63 -25.95 -17.55
N LEU A 111 -7.88 -25.69 -17.17
CA LEU A 111 -8.23 -25.05 -15.90
C LEU A 111 -7.94 -25.99 -14.73
N SER A 112 -8.27 -27.28 -14.82
CA SER A 112 -7.97 -28.26 -13.79
C SER A 112 -6.46 -28.44 -13.64
N ARG A 113 -5.67 -28.55 -14.72
CA ARG A 113 -4.21 -28.61 -14.62
C ARG A 113 -3.62 -27.30 -14.11
N GLY A 114 -4.16 -26.16 -14.55
CA GLY A 114 -3.78 -24.84 -14.07
C GLY A 114 -4.08 -24.64 -12.59
N MET A 115 -5.21 -25.15 -12.10
CA MET A 115 -5.62 -25.06 -10.69
C MET A 115 -4.89 -26.07 -9.81
N THR A 116 -4.67 -27.31 -10.26
CA THR A 116 -3.81 -28.26 -9.55
C THR A 116 -2.39 -27.72 -9.47
N ASN A 117 -1.87 -27.13 -10.56
CA ASN A 117 -0.57 -26.45 -10.54
C ASN A 117 -0.59 -25.18 -9.68
N LEU A 118 -1.64 -24.35 -9.67
CA LEU A 118 -1.71 -23.14 -8.83
C LEU A 118 -1.90 -23.47 -7.35
N MET A 119 -2.62 -24.54 -7.04
CA MET A 119 -2.83 -25.01 -5.68
C MET A 119 -1.64 -25.82 -5.19
N GLU A 120 -0.97 -26.61 -6.04
CA GLU A 120 0.36 -27.14 -5.77
C GLU A 120 1.37 -26.01 -5.63
N ILE A 121 1.38 -24.99 -6.48
CA ILE A 121 2.28 -23.83 -6.34
C ILE A 121 1.94 -23.08 -5.05
N GLY A 122 0.66 -22.87 -4.71
CA GLY A 122 0.24 -22.22 -3.47
C GLY A 122 0.62 -23.03 -2.23
N LEU A 123 0.36 -24.33 -2.23
CA LEU A 123 0.73 -25.25 -1.15
C LEU A 123 2.25 -25.50 -1.11
N HIS A 124 2.98 -25.53 -2.22
CA HIS A 124 4.44 -25.62 -2.25
C HIS A 124 5.11 -24.27 -1.95
N LEU A 125 4.45 -23.14 -2.19
CA LEU A 125 4.89 -21.82 -1.71
C LEU A 125 4.58 -21.63 -0.21
N ILE A 126 3.66 -22.37 0.38
CA ILE A 126 3.36 -22.29 1.82
C ILE A 126 4.10 -23.40 2.60
N ALA A 127 4.09 -24.64 2.10
CA ALA A 127 4.70 -25.82 2.70
C ALA A 127 6.13 -26.12 2.20
N GLY A 128 6.48 -25.66 1.00
CA GLY A 128 7.83 -25.79 0.42
C GLY A 128 8.72 -24.57 0.62
N LEU A 129 8.24 -23.51 1.31
CA LEU A 129 9.15 -22.55 1.93
C LEU A 129 9.95 -23.32 2.97
N PRO A 130 11.27 -23.53 2.79
CA PRO A 130 12.06 -24.10 3.87
C PRO A 130 11.79 -23.26 5.11
N VAL A 131 11.55 -23.87 6.26
CA VAL A 131 11.25 -23.16 7.53
C VAL A 131 12.27 -22.02 7.77
N PHE A 132 13.49 -22.20 7.26
CA PHE A 132 14.54 -21.19 7.18
C PHE A 132 14.15 -19.91 6.38
N SER A 133 13.53 -20.04 5.22
CA SER A 133 13.05 -18.91 4.40
C SER A 133 11.91 -18.12 5.05
N LEU A 134 10.98 -18.79 5.73
CA LEU A 134 9.94 -18.14 6.55
C LEU A 134 10.59 -17.40 7.72
N GLY A 135 11.54 -18.03 8.41
CA GLY A 135 12.32 -17.40 9.48
C GLY A 135 13.06 -16.13 9.01
N THR A 136 13.69 -16.18 7.82
CA THR A 136 14.35 -15.01 7.23
C THR A 136 13.37 -13.92 6.78
N ALA A 137 12.21 -14.29 6.25
CA ALA A 137 11.19 -13.32 5.84
C ALA A 137 10.57 -12.61 7.04
N ILE A 138 10.27 -13.35 8.11
CA ILE A 138 9.75 -12.80 9.37
C ILE A 138 10.81 -11.91 10.02
N SER A 139 12.07 -12.36 10.10
CA SER A 139 13.14 -11.57 10.71
C SER A 139 13.41 -10.28 9.92
N LEU A 140 13.46 -10.35 8.60
CA LEU A 140 13.61 -9.18 7.74
C LEU A 140 12.39 -8.24 7.85
N GLY A 141 11.18 -8.79 8.00
CA GLY A 141 9.96 -8.04 8.26
C GLY A 141 10.02 -7.28 9.59
N ILE A 142 10.49 -7.92 10.67
CA ILE A 142 10.68 -7.27 11.98
C ILE A 142 11.73 -6.16 11.87
N VAL A 143 12.84 -6.40 11.18
CA VAL A 143 13.89 -5.40 10.96
C VAL A 143 13.33 -4.21 10.18
N ASN A 144 12.62 -4.45 9.08
CA ASN A 144 11.97 -3.39 8.30
C ASN A 144 10.92 -2.63 9.12
N PHE A 145 10.16 -3.32 9.96
CA PHE A 145 9.22 -2.69 10.87
C PHE A 145 9.93 -1.77 11.88
N LEU A 146 11.00 -2.24 12.54
CA LEU A 146 11.80 -1.40 13.46
C LEU A 146 12.42 -0.19 12.75
N ILE A 147 12.97 -0.38 11.54
CA ILE A 147 13.49 0.71 10.71
C ILE A 147 12.38 1.71 10.40
N SER A 148 11.17 1.25 10.06
CA SER A 148 10.04 2.13 9.79
C SER A 148 9.69 3.02 10.98
N LEU A 149 9.80 2.51 12.21
CA LEU A 149 9.56 3.29 13.43
C LEU A 149 10.66 4.33 13.65
N CYS A 150 11.92 3.96 13.45
CA CYS A 150 13.04 4.89 13.52
C CYS A 150 12.89 6.01 12.48
N VAL A 151 12.62 5.66 11.23
CA VAL A 151 12.40 6.60 10.13
C VAL A 151 11.21 7.52 10.44
N CYS A 152 10.09 6.96 10.88
CA CYS A 152 8.92 7.73 11.29
C CYS A 152 9.26 8.74 12.40
N TYR A 153 9.97 8.29 13.45
CA TYR A 153 10.41 9.15 14.54
C TYR A 153 11.23 10.34 14.05
N PHE A 154 12.28 10.09 13.27
CA PHE A 154 13.18 11.13 12.77
C PHE A 154 12.46 12.08 11.81
N LEU A 155 11.57 11.57 10.95
CA LEU A 155 10.76 12.41 10.06
C LEU A 155 9.78 13.31 10.83
N LEU A 156 9.17 12.82 11.92
CA LEU A 156 8.28 13.62 12.75
C LEU A 156 9.03 14.66 13.58
N LEU A 157 10.19 14.29 14.11
CA LEU A 157 11.03 15.13 14.95
C LEU A 157 11.68 16.27 14.16
N ASP A 158 12.32 15.94 13.03
CA ASP A 158 13.24 16.80 12.29
C ASP A 158 12.89 16.97 10.81
N GLY A 159 11.64 16.74 10.41
CA GLY A 159 11.20 16.87 9.01
C GLY A 159 11.52 18.23 8.36
N ALA A 160 11.70 19.31 9.13
CA ALA A 160 12.14 20.60 8.63
C ALA A 160 13.60 20.59 8.14
N HIS A 161 14.50 19.89 8.82
CA HIS A 161 15.90 19.73 8.40
C HIS A 161 15.98 18.91 7.12
N LEU A 162 15.20 17.84 7.00
CA LEU A 162 15.14 17.03 5.78
C LEU A 162 14.61 17.85 4.59
N LYS A 163 13.56 18.66 4.80
CA LYS A 163 13.04 19.55 3.76
C LYS A 163 14.13 20.50 3.25
N ASN A 164 14.88 21.13 4.15
CA ASN A 164 15.95 22.05 3.78
C ASN A 164 17.09 21.33 3.05
N ALA A 165 17.50 20.15 3.51
CA ALA A 165 18.52 19.35 2.83
C ALA A 165 18.10 18.95 1.41
N VAL A 166 16.82 18.63 1.19
CA VAL A 166 16.29 18.34 -0.15
C VAL A 166 16.28 19.59 -1.03
N MET A 167 15.93 20.76 -0.49
CA MET A 167 16.00 22.04 -1.22
C MET A 167 17.45 22.35 -1.65
N ASP A 168 18.40 22.23 -0.72
CA ASP A 168 19.82 22.48 -0.98
C ASP A 168 20.40 21.51 -2.04
N ALA A 169 19.90 20.27 -2.09
CA ALA A 169 20.33 19.27 -3.05
C ALA A 169 19.73 19.47 -4.46
N LEU A 170 18.49 19.96 -4.56
CA LEU A 170 17.81 20.17 -5.84
C LEU A 170 18.38 21.37 -6.61
N ASN A 171 18.73 22.46 -5.90
CA ASN A 171 19.38 23.67 -6.42
C ASN A 171 18.87 24.08 -7.83
N LEU A 172 17.54 24.13 -8.00
CA LEU A 172 16.83 24.31 -9.27
C LEU A 172 16.73 25.78 -9.71
N GLY A 173 17.64 26.64 -9.25
CA GLY A 173 17.75 28.03 -9.73
C GLY A 173 16.71 29.01 -9.19
N GLY A 174 15.82 28.61 -8.28
CA GLY A 174 14.85 29.49 -7.62
C GLY A 174 14.18 28.88 -6.38
N ARG A 175 14.39 29.48 -5.20
CA ARG A 175 13.86 28.98 -3.90
C ARG A 175 12.33 28.89 -3.86
N ASP A 176 11.62 29.79 -4.54
CA ASP A 176 10.16 29.80 -4.57
C ASP A 176 9.59 28.63 -5.38
N LEU A 177 10.19 28.31 -6.53
CA LEU A 177 9.81 27.18 -7.37
C LEU A 177 10.02 25.86 -6.62
N GLU A 178 11.19 25.69 -5.99
CA GLU A 178 11.51 24.52 -5.16
C GLU A 178 10.50 24.33 -4.02
N GLN A 179 10.16 25.42 -3.32
CA GLN A 179 9.21 25.36 -2.22
C GLN A 179 7.78 25.02 -2.69
N ARG A 180 7.34 25.59 -3.82
CA ARG A 180 6.04 25.27 -4.45
C ARG A 180 6.00 23.80 -4.89
N CYS A 181 7.07 23.31 -5.53
CA CYS A 181 7.19 21.92 -5.96
C CYS A 181 7.13 20.95 -4.77
N LEU A 182 7.94 21.18 -3.73
CA LEU A 182 7.95 20.34 -2.54
C LEU A 182 6.60 20.35 -1.80
N ALA A 183 5.95 21.51 -1.69
CA ALA A 183 4.61 21.60 -1.09
C ALA A 183 3.57 20.80 -1.90
N ARG A 184 3.67 20.82 -3.23
CA ARG A 184 2.80 20.03 -4.12
C ARG A 184 3.01 18.54 -3.93
N ILE A 185 4.27 18.10 -3.93
CA ILE A 185 4.66 16.70 -3.72
C ILE A 185 4.16 16.21 -2.37
N ASP A 186 4.43 16.98 -1.30
CA ASP A 186 3.99 16.65 0.06
C ASP A 186 2.46 16.51 0.14
N GLY A 187 1.71 17.40 -0.52
CA GLY A 187 0.25 17.31 -0.60
C GLY A 187 -0.27 16.07 -1.35
N ILE A 188 0.41 15.66 -2.43
CA ILE A 188 0.04 14.47 -3.20
C ILE A 188 0.35 13.20 -2.39
N LEU A 189 1.54 13.10 -1.80
CA LEU A 189 1.95 11.97 -0.96
C LEU A 189 1.04 11.82 0.26
N LEU A 190 0.74 12.95 0.94
CA LEU A 190 -0.22 12.97 2.03
C LEU A 190 -1.57 12.42 1.59
N GLY A 191 -2.10 12.86 0.44
CA GLY A 191 -3.38 12.36 -0.08
C GLY A 191 -3.37 10.86 -0.39
N ILE A 192 -2.30 10.37 -1.03
CA ILE A 192 -2.15 8.95 -1.40
C ILE A 192 -2.06 8.06 -0.15
N TYR A 193 -1.19 8.40 0.79
CA TYR A 193 -0.94 7.58 1.97
C TYR A 193 -2.10 7.65 2.97
N THR A 194 -2.61 8.84 3.25
CA THR A 194 -3.80 8.97 4.11
C THR A 194 -5.00 8.30 3.47
N GLY A 195 -5.23 8.49 2.17
CA GLY A 195 -6.32 7.84 1.45
C GLY A 195 -6.27 6.32 1.55
N SER A 196 -5.08 5.73 1.42
CA SER A 196 -4.87 4.28 1.55
C SER A 196 -5.21 3.76 2.96
N ILE A 197 -4.82 4.48 4.01
CA ILE A 197 -5.14 4.09 5.39
C ILE A 197 -6.63 4.29 5.69
N TYR A 198 -7.22 5.42 5.30
CA TYR A 198 -8.65 5.66 5.51
C TYR A 198 -9.51 4.63 4.78
N THR A 199 -9.14 4.22 3.56
CA THR A 199 -9.82 3.14 2.84
C THR A 199 -9.69 1.82 3.57
N ALA A 200 -8.51 1.50 4.11
CA ALA A 200 -8.28 0.26 4.87
C ALA A 200 -9.09 0.23 6.17
N ILE A 201 -9.16 1.36 6.89
CA ILE A 201 -9.99 1.50 8.11
C ILE A 201 -11.47 1.31 7.76
N ALA A 202 -11.97 2.01 6.73
CA ALA A 202 -13.35 1.89 6.30
C ALA A 202 -13.69 0.46 5.86
N GLY A 203 -12.82 -0.18 5.09
CA GLY A 203 -12.94 -1.58 4.68
C GLY A 203 -12.98 -2.53 5.87
N GLY A 204 -12.03 -2.41 6.80
CA GLY A 204 -11.99 -3.22 8.02
C GLY A 204 -13.25 -3.09 8.88
N ILE A 205 -13.71 -1.85 9.13
CA ILE A 205 -14.95 -1.61 9.90
C ILE A 205 -16.16 -2.23 9.19
N THR A 206 -16.27 -2.03 7.88
CA THR A 206 -17.36 -2.60 7.07
C THR A 206 -17.31 -4.13 7.13
N SER A 207 -16.12 -4.73 7.06
CA SER A 207 -15.94 -6.17 7.17
C SER A 207 -16.34 -6.76 8.52
N VAL A 208 -16.17 -6.04 9.63
CA VAL A 208 -16.69 -6.49 10.94
C VAL A 208 -18.20 -6.72 10.84
N LEU A 209 -18.94 -5.78 10.27
CA LEU A 209 -20.39 -5.88 10.13
C LEU A 209 -20.78 -7.04 9.22
N ILE A 210 -20.10 -7.19 8.09
CA ILE A 210 -20.36 -8.28 7.15
C ILE A 210 -20.09 -9.63 7.82
N PHE A 211 -18.92 -9.84 8.41
CA PHE A 211 -18.59 -11.10 9.09
C PHE A 211 -19.55 -11.40 10.25
N TYR A 212 -20.00 -10.38 10.97
CA TYR A 212 -20.99 -10.55 12.02
C TYR A 212 -22.36 -11.00 11.50
N ILE A 213 -22.87 -10.36 10.43
CA ILE A 213 -24.17 -10.70 9.82
C ILE A 213 -24.18 -12.13 9.28
N PHE A 214 -23.10 -12.54 8.63
CA PHE A 214 -22.97 -13.89 8.09
C PHE A 214 -22.58 -14.93 9.15
N GLY A 215 -22.27 -14.53 10.38
CA GLY A 215 -21.92 -15.48 11.46
C GLY A 215 -20.55 -16.13 11.28
N VAL A 216 -19.61 -15.44 10.63
CA VAL A 216 -18.22 -15.92 10.49
C VAL A 216 -17.54 -15.93 11.86
N PRO A 217 -16.80 -16.99 12.23
CA PRO A 217 -16.08 -17.05 13.49
C PRO A 217 -15.12 -15.88 13.67
N ARG A 218 -15.05 -15.33 14.89
CA ARG A 218 -14.12 -14.23 15.25
C ARG A 218 -14.15 -13.07 14.23
N PRO A 219 -15.30 -12.41 14.03
CA PRO A 219 -15.48 -11.40 12.98
C PRO A 219 -14.50 -10.23 13.09
N PHE A 220 -14.10 -9.87 14.31
CA PHE A 220 -13.12 -8.82 14.56
C PHE A 220 -11.71 -9.22 14.07
N ALA A 221 -11.29 -10.47 14.30
CA ALA A 221 -9.98 -10.93 13.87
C ALA A 221 -9.90 -11.06 12.34
N MET A 222 -10.97 -11.54 11.70
CA MET A 222 -11.08 -11.54 10.24
C MET A 222 -11.05 -10.13 9.66
N ALA A 223 -11.74 -9.18 10.30
CA ALA A 223 -11.66 -7.77 9.91
C ALA A 223 -10.27 -7.16 10.09
N CYS A 224 -9.46 -7.61 11.06
CA CYS A 224 -8.05 -7.22 11.16
C CYS A 224 -7.25 -7.70 9.95
N ILE A 225 -7.50 -8.93 9.46
CA ILE A 225 -6.87 -9.42 8.22
C ILE A 225 -7.32 -8.56 7.03
N VAL A 226 -8.62 -8.25 6.92
CA VAL A 226 -9.13 -7.38 5.84
C VAL A 226 -8.54 -5.97 5.92
N PHE A 227 -8.36 -5.40 7.11
CA PHE A 227 -7.71 -4.11 7.30
C PHE A 227 -6.27 -4.14 6.78
N LEU A 228 -5.49 -5.16 7.15
CA LEU A 228 -4.11 -5.31 6.70
C LEU A 228 -4.04 -5.52 5.18
N ALA A 229 -4.92 -6.36 4.65
CA ALA A 229 -5.05 -6.61 3.22
C ALA A 229 -5.46 -5.33 2.47
N GLY A 230 -6.42 -4.56 2.99
CA GLY A 230 -6.98 -3.34 2.38
C GLY A 230 -6.02 -2.16 2.31
N MET A 231 -4.84 -2.23 2.93
CA MET A 231 -3.76 -1.28 2.64
C MET A 231 -3.31 -1.39 1.18
N VAL A 232 -3.40 -2.60 0.61
CA VAL A 232 -3.09 -2.91 -0.79
C VAL A 232 -4.40 -3.25 -1.53
N PRO A 233 -4.76 -2.52 -2.59
CA PRO A 233 -5.87 -2.80 -3.48
C PRO A 233 -5.90 -4.26 -3.90
N PHE A 234 -7.11 -4.81 -3.97
CA PHE A 234 -7.38 -6.18 -4.41
C PHE A 234 -6.87 -7.30 -3.49
N LEU A 235 -5.97 -7.03 -2.53
CA LEU A 235 -5.55 -8.06 -1.57
C LEU A 235 -6.68 -8.50 -0.64
N THR A 236 -7.74 -7.68 -0.49
CA THR A 236 -8.93 -8.05 0.32
C THR A 236 -9.65 -9.30 -0.21
N TRP A 237 -9.54 -9.59 -1.51
CA TRP A 237 -10.06 -10.84 -2.10
C TRP A 237 -9.38 -12.09 -1.56
N LEU A 238 -8.12 -11.99 -1.14
CA LEU A 238 -7.41 -13.11 -0.52
C LEU A 238 -8.08 -13.57 0.79
N VAL A 239 -8.85 -12.70 1.44
CA VAL A 239 -9.64 -13.03 2.63
C VAL A 239 -11.03 -13.52 2.23
N PHE A 240 -11.71 -12.82 1.32
CA PHE A 240 -13.10 -13.15 0.97
C PHE A 240 -13.25 -14.46 0.23
N ILE A 241 -12.29 -14.85 -0.62
CA ILE A 241 -12.38 -16.10 -1.39
C ILE A 241 -12.35 -17.33 -0.46
N PRO A 242 -11.35 -17.50 0.44
CA PRO A 242 -11.36 -18.62 1.40
C PRO A 242 -12.58 -18.63 2.30
N THR A 243 -13.02 -17.47 2.81
CA THR A 243 -14.21 -17.39 3.65
C THR A 243 -15.48 -17.77 2.87
N ALA A 244 -15.60 -17.37 1.61
CA ALA A 244 -16.74 -17.77 0.78
C ALA A 244 -16.76 -19.30 0.53
N ILE A 245 -15.58 -19.91 0.37
CA ILE A 245 -15.45 -21.38 0.25
C ILE A 245 -15.88 -22.06 1.55
N GLU A 246 -15.41 -21.59 2.71
CA GLU A 246 -15.85 -22.08 4.04
C GLU A 246 -17.38 -22.02 4.16
N ARG A 247 -17.98 -20.89 3.78
CA ARG A 247 -19.43 -20.73 3.81
C ARG A 247 -20.18 -21.64 2.83
N TYR A 248 -19.61 -21.89 1.66
CA TYR A 248 -20.21 -22.83 0.71
C TYR A 248 -20.33 -24.23 1.33
N ILE A 249 -19.29 -24.66 2.04
CA ILE A 249 -19.22 -25.99 2.65
C ILE A 249 -20.25 -26.14 3.77
N GLU A 250 -20.44 -25.08 4.57
CA GLU A 250 -21.34 -25.12 5.74
C GLU A 250 -22.81 -24.81 5.40
N PHE A 251 -23.07 -23.85 4.51
CA PHE A 251 -24.40 -23.28 4.28
C PHE A 251 -24.88 -23.38 2.82
N GLY A 252 -24.04 -23.86 1.90
CA GLY A 252 -24.37 -24.07 0.48
C GLY A 252 -24.14 -22.85 -0.43
N LEU A 253 -24.43 -23.03 -1.73
CA LEU A 253 -24.07 -22.10 -2.80
C LEU A 253 -24.70 -20.71 -2.66
N ALA A 254 -25.97 -20.63 -2.29
CA ALA A 254 -26.71 -19.37 -2.24
C ALA A 254 -26.12 -18.42 -1.19
N ASP A 255 -25.77 -18.94 -0.02
CA ASP A 255 -25.21 -18.16 1.07
C ASP A 255 -23.77 -17.72 0.76
N ALA A 256 -22.94 -18.62 0.19
CA ALA A 256 -21.59 -18.29 -0.24
C ALA A 256 -21.54 -17.19 -1.30
N LEU A 257 -22.42 -17.26 -2.32
CA LEU A 257 -22.53 -16.25 -3.37
C LEU A 257 -23.01 -14.91 -2.79
N LEU A 258 -24.00 -14.94 -1.91
CA LEU A 258 -24.52 -13.73 -1.27
C LEU A 258 -23.42 -13.07 -0.42
N PHE A 259 -22.71 -13.84 0.39
CA PHE A 259 -21.57 -13.35 1.17
C PHE A 259 -20.50 -12.72 0.28
N PHE A 260 -20.04 -13.43 -0.74
CA PHE A 260 -18.98 -12.95 -1.62
C PHE A 260 -19.38 -11.66 -2.34
N LEU A 261 -20.62 -11.61 -2.86
CA LEU A 261 -21.13 -10.44 -3.56
C LEU A 261 -21.25 -9.24 -2.61
N VAL A 262 -21.83 -9.41 -1.42
CA VAL A 262 -21.98 -8.33 -0.43
C VAL A 262 -20.63 -7.85 0.08
N ALA A 263 -19.73 -8.77 0.45
CA ALA A 263 -18.38 -8.46 0.91
C ALA A 263 -17.58 -7.70 -0.15
N SER A 264 -17.56 -8.23 -1.37
CA SER A 264 -16.82 -7.63 -2.48
C SER A 264 -17.37 -6.25 -2.83
N ILE A 265 -18.68 -6.09 -3.02
CA ILE A 265 -19.28 -4.80 -3.36
C ILE A 265 -19.05 -3.77 -2.25
N MET A 266 -19.38 -4.06 -1.01
CA MET A 266 -19.31 -3.07 0.07
C MET A 266 -17.86 -2.60 0.32
N VAL A 267 -16.90 -3.51 0.29
CA VAL A 267 -15.49 -3.19 0.56
C VAL A 267 -14.80 -2.60 -0.68
N HIS A 268 -15.05 -3.12 -1.89
CA HIS A 268 -14.45 -2.56 -3.11
C HIS A 268 -15.03 -1.21 -3.47
N VAL A 269 -16.30 -0.94 -3.21
CA VAL A 269 -16.86 0.40 -3.43
C VAL A 269 -16.13 1.42 -2.55
N ALA A 270 -15.80 1.07 -1.31
CA ALA A 270 -14.98 1.93 -0.46
C ALA A 270 -13.59 2.16 -1.08
N GLU A 271 -12.92 1.12 -1.59
CA GLU A 271 -11.61 1.25 -2.26
C GLU A 271 -11.68 2.11 -3.54
N LEU A 272 -12.71 1.89 -4.37
CA LEU A 272 -12.87 2.52 -5.69
C LEU A 272 -13.46 3.93 -5.63
N VAL A 273 -14.12 4.32 -4.53
CA VAL A 273 -14.69 5.67 -4.37
C VAL A 273 -13.82 6.53 -3.46
N ILE A 274 -13.47 6.04 -2.26
CA ILE A 274 -12.80 6.85 -1.24
C ILE A 274 -11.37 7.20 -1.70
N ARG A 275 -10.64 6.23 -2.26
CA ARG A 275 -9.24 6.45 -2.68
C ARG A 275 -9.12 7.52 -3.78
N PRO A 276 -9.85 7.45 -4.92
CA PRO A 276 -9.78 8.52 -5.92
C PRO A 276 -10.47 9.81 -5.46
N TYR A 277 -11.46 9.79 -4.57
CA TYR A 277 -12.01 11.03 -4.01
C TYR A 277 -10.97 11.80 -3.21
N ILE A 278 -10.22 11.12 -2.33
CA ILE A 278 -9.17 11.75 -1.52
C ILE A 278 -7.99 12.20 -2.39
N VAL A 279 -7.61 11.38 -3.38
CA VAL A 279 -6.52 11.72 -4.31
C VAL A 279 -6.90 12.84 -5.28
N SER A 280 -8.12 12.83 -5.84
CA SER A 280 -8.60 13.86 -6.78
C SER A 280 -8.79 15.22 -6.11
N ALA A 281 -9.25 15.25 -4.85
CA ALA A 281 -9.32 16.48 -4.05
C ALA A 281 -7.94 17.15 -3.86
N ARG A 282 -6.86 16.37 -3.96
CA ARG A 282 -5.48 16.79 -3.73
C ARG A 282 -4.60 16.70 -4.97
N SER A 283 -5.10 16.30 -6.14
CA SER A 283 -4.30 16.16 -7.37
C SER A 283 -5.15 15.97 -8.63
N SER A 284 -4.82 16.67 -9.72
CA SER A 284 -5.44 16.52 -11.04
C SER A 284 -4.87 15.35 -11.85
N ILE A 285 -4.46 14.26 -11.19
CA ILE A 285 -3.94 13.06 -11.86
C ILE A 285 -5.11 12.15 -12.22
N HIS A 286 -5.11 11.62 -13.44
CA HIS A 286 -6.11 10.67 -13.88
C HIS A 286 -6.06 9.39 -13.00
N PRO A 287 -7.18 8.97 -12.37
CA PRO A 287 -7.20 7.80 -11.49
C PRO A 287 -6.62 6.51 -12.08
N LEU A 288 -6.72 6.32 -13.41
CA LEU A 288 -6.16 5.16 -14.11
C LEU A 288 -4.64 5.08 -13.98
N LEU A 289 -3.94 6.22 -14.06
CA LEU A 289 -2.48 6.28 -13.95
C LEU A 289 -2.03 5.90 -12.53
N VAL A 290 -2.79 6.35 -11.52
CA VAL A 290 -2.54 6.01 -10.11
C VAL A 290 -2.76 4.52 -9.87
N LEU A 291 -3.84 3.95 -10.41
CA LEU A 291 -4.11 2.51 -10.33
C LEU A 291 -2.99 1.69 -10.97
N LEU A 292 -2.57 2.06 -12.19
CA LEU A 292 -1.51 1.36 -12.90
C LEU A 292 -0.16 1.47 -12.17
N ALA A 293 0.11 2.61 -11.54
CA ALA A 293 1.30 2.78 -10.71
C ALA A 293 1.29 1.87 -9.48
N PHE A 294 0.13 1.73 -8.82
CA PHE A 294 -0.02 0.81 -7.69
C PHE A 294 0.21 -0.65 -8.10
N LEU A 295 -0.44 -1.11 -9.18
CA LEU A 295 -0.28 -2.48 -9.69
C LEU A 295 1.16 -2.73 -10.18
N GLY A 296 1.68 -1.87 -11.05
CA GLY A 296 3.02 -2.01 -11.61
C GLY A 296 4.11 -1.93 -10.55
N GLY A 297 3.97 -1.00 -9.60
CA GLY A 297 4.89 -0.86 -8.47
C GLY A 297 4.89 -2.09 -7.56
N GLY A 298 3.70 -2.61 -7.23
CA GLY A 298 3.55 -3.84 -6.44
C GLY A 298 4.21 -5.05 -7.08
N ILE A 299 4.10 -5.20 -8.41
CA ILE A 299 4.70 -6.32 -9.15
C ILE A 299 6.23 -6.20 -9.17
N VAL A 300 6.78 -5.00 -9.37
CA VAL A 300 8.24 -4.80 -9.54
C VAL A 300 8.99 -4.81 -8.22
N ALA A 301 8.43 -4.19 -7.18
CA ALA A 301 9.14 -3.95 -5.92
C ALA A 301 8.29 -4.23 -4.67
N GLY A 302 7.22 -5.01 -4.77
CA GLY A 302 6.44 -5.45 -3.61
C GLY A 302 5.79 -4.30 -2.84
N ILE A 303 5.87 -4.35 -1.51
CA ILE A 303 5.21 -3.38 -0.61
C ILE A 303 5.81 -1.98 -0.79
N SER A 304 7.14 -1.84 -0.85
CA SER A 304 7.79 -0.56 -1.13
C SER A 304 7.39 -0.02 -2.51
N GLY A 305 7.46 -0.85 -3.55
CA GLY A 305 7.07 -0.46 -4.91
C GLY A 305 5.63 0.04 -5.01
N PHE A 306 4.73 -0.62 -4.28
CA PHE A 306 3.32 -0.24 -4.19
C PHE A 306 3.13 1.21 -3.69
N PHE A 307 3.87 1.64 -2.67
CA PHE A 307 3.78 3.02 -2.16
C PHE A 307 4.68 4.01 -2.90
N LEU A 308 5.80 3.54 -3.46
CA LEU A 308 6.80 4.39 -4.13
C LEU A 308 6.39 4.74 -5.57
N ALA A 309 5.75 3.84 -6.30
CA ALA A 309 5.39 4.10 -7.70
C ALA A 309 4.34 5.22 -7.86
N PRO A 310 3.22 5.25 -7.12
CA PRO A 310 2.29 6.39 -7.14
C PRO A 310 2.92 7.67 -6.62
N ALA A 311 3.85 7.56 -5.65
CA ALA A 311 4.63 8.69 -5.18
C ALA A 311 5.48 9.30 -6.31
N MET A 312 6.17 8.46 -7.09
CA MET A 312 6.94 8.89 -8.26
C MET A 312 6.05 9.56 -9.31
N VAL A 313 4.87 8.99 -9.61
CA VAL A 313 3.89 9.62 -10.50
C VAL A 313 3.43 10.98 -9.96
N GLY A 314 3.18 11.07 -8.65
CA GLY A 314 2.86 12.31 -7.95
C GLY A 314 3.97 13.36 -8.06
N VAL A 315 5.23 12.95 -7.95
CA VAL A 315 6.39 13.83 -8.11
C VAL A 315 6.50 14.35 -9.53
N VAL A 316 6.46 13.47 -10.53
CA VAL A 316 6.56 13.86 -11.95
C VAL A 316 5.45 14.83 -12.33
N THR A 317 4.23 14.53 -11.92
CA THR A 317 3.07 15.39 -12.21
C THR A 317 3.10 16.70 -11.42
N GLY A 318 3.59 16.68 -10.18
CA GLY A 318 3.81 17.87 -9.38
C GLY A 318 4.83 18.83 -10.01
N ILE A 319 5.95 18.29 -10.52
CA ILE A 319 6.96 19.05 -11.25
C ILE A 319 6.36 19.63 -12.53
N TYR A 320 5.67 18.81 -13.33
CA TYR A 320 5.03 19.26 -14.57
C TYR A 320 4.02 20.40 -14.34
N GLN A 321 3.21 20.30 -13.29
CA GLN A 321 2.25 21.34 -12.93
C GLN A 321 2.90 22.61 -12.39
N ALA A 322 4.00 22.49 -11.64
CA ALA A 322 4.76 23.65 -11.16
C ALA A 322 5.31 24.46 -12.34
N ILE A 323 5.89 23.78 -13.33
CA ILE A 323 6.42 24.42 -14.55
C ILE A 323 5.31 25.08 -15.37
N GLN A 324 4.15 24.42 -15.55
CA GLN A 324 3.01 25.04 -16.24
C GLN A 324 2.40 26.22 -15.47
N GLY A 325 2.42 26.18 -14.14
CA GLY A 325 1.95 27.27 -13.29
C GLY A 325 2.74 28.54 -13.49
N GLU A 326 4.08 28.43 -13.59
CA GLU A 326 4.95 29.56 -13.90
C GLU A 326 4.68 30.16 -15.28
N GLN A 327 4.53 29.34 -16.31
CA GLN A 327 4.23 29.84 -17.66
C GLN A 327 2.92 30.64 -17.72
N LYS A 328 1.92 30.25 -16.93
CA LYS A 328 0.65 30.99 -16.82
C LYS A 328 0.78 32.30 -16.04
N GLU A 329 1.62 32.35 -15.01
CA GLU A 329 1.88 33.58 -14.25
C GLU A 329 2.68 34.59 -15.09
N GLU A 330 3.71 34.14 -15.80
CA GLU A 330 4.52 34.98 -16.72
C GLU A 330 3.67 35.57 -17.85
N THR A 331 2.82 34.76 -18.50
CA THR A 331 1.92 35.23 -19.57
C THR A 331 0.92 36.27 -19.06
N LYS A 332 0.44 36.12 -17.83
CA LYS A 332 -0.54 37.05 -17.23
C LYS A 332 0.10 38.37 -16.83
N GLN A 333 1.36 38.33 -16.40
CA GLN A 333 2.13 39.51 -16.02
C GLN A 333 2.57 40.32 -17.24
N GLU A 334 2.90 39.67 -18.36
CA GLU A 334 3.08 40.33 -19.66
C GLU A 334 1.80 41.02 -20.16
N ASP A 335 0.64 40.35 -20.03
CA ASP A 335 -0.65 40.90 -20.49
C ASP A 335 -1.08 42.11 -19.65
N ASP A 336 -0.89 42.10 -18.32
CA ASP A 336 -1.18 43.26 -17.45
C ASP A 336 -0.21 44.43 -17.69
N THR A 337 1.08 44.15 -17.95
CA THR A 337 2.07 45.20 -18.27
C THR A 337 1.78 45.86 -19.62
N SER A 338 1.29 45.08 -20.60
CA SER A 338 0.86 45.59 -21.90
C SER A 338 -0.40 46.48 -21.83
N ARG A 339 -1.29 46.22 -20.86
CA ARG A 339 -2.50 47.03 -20.61
C ARG A 339 -2.22 48.33 -19.87
N LEU A 340 -1.20 48.37 -19.02
CA LEU A 340 -0.78 49.58 -18.31
C LEU A 340 -0.01 50.58 -19.21
N ASN A 341 0.58 50.10 -20.30
CA ASN A 341 1.30 50.92 -21.29
C ASN A 341 0.43 51.39 -22.47
N ARG A 342 -0.88 51.21 -22.41
CA ARG A 342 -1.86 51.59 -23.45
C ARG A 342 -2.81 52.67 -22.96
#